data_AF-A0A352PUM9-F1
#
_entry.id   AF-A0A352PUM9-F1
#
_cell.length_a   1.000
_cell.length_b   1.000
_cell.length_c   1.000
_cell.angle_alpha   90.00
_cell.angle_beta   90.00
_cell.angle_gamma   90.00
#
_symmetry.space_group_name_H-M   'P 1'
#
loop_
_entity.id
_entity.type
_entity.pdbx_description
1 polymer ?
#
loop_
_entity_poly.entity_id
_entity_poly.type
_entity_poly.pdbx_seq_one_letter_code
_entity_poly.pdbx_strand_id
1 'polypeptide(L)' 'AATPPGLTVAVQGRLEKVEGRKLYFALLAHDGIDKISEGTHERFVIDAAKFNSKVAAKAERAQHDGS' A
#
# COMPACT_ATOMS: atom_id res chain seq x y z
N ALA A 1 -1.29 20.75 -3.53
CA ALA A 1 -1.89 21.91 -2.82
C ALA A 1 -1.96 21.61 -1.32
N ALA A 2 -2.15 22.60 -0.45
CA ALA A 2 -2.43 22.34 0.96
C ALA A 2 -3.93 22.11 1.16
N THR A 3 -4.30 21.14 2.00
CA THR A 3 -5.71 20.80 2.29
C THR A 3 -6.04 21.11 3.74
N PRO A 4 -6.83 22.17 4.02
CA PRO A 4 -7.28 22.48 5.37
C PRO A 4 -8.16 21.38 5.98
N PRO A 5 -8.23 21.26 7.33
CA PRO A 5 -9.13 20.34 8.00
C PRO A 5 -10.61 20.57 7.63
N GLY A 6 -11.36 19.48 7.52
CA GLY A 6 -12.78 19.50 7.16
C GLY A 6 -13.06 19.24 5.67
N LEU A 7 -12.05 19.24 4.81
CA LEU A 7 -12.18 18.82 3.42
C LEU A 7 -12.11 17.29 3.27
N THR A 8 -12.81 16.76 2.27
CA THR A 8 -12.77 15.33 1.94
C THR A 8 -11.70 15.09 0.90
N VAL A 9 -10.74 14.22 1.21
CA VAL A 9 -9.71 13.80 0.25
C VAL A 9 -10.17 12.56 -0.50
N ALA A 10 -10.30 12.66 -1.83
CA ALA A 10 -10.53 11.55 -2.72
C ALA A 10 -9.21 11.08 -3.33
N VAL A 11 -8.88 9.79 -3.16
CA VAL A 11 -7.71 9.16 -3.77
C VAL A 11 -8.17 8.15 -4.80
N GLN A 12 -7.73 8.33 -6.04
CA GLN A 12 -8.01 7.43 -7.15
C GLN A 12 -6.74 6.67 -7.52
N GLY A 13 -6.88 5.36 -7.73
CA GLY A 13 -5.80 4.50 -8.20
C GLY A 13 -6.16 3.88 -9.54
N ARG A 14 -5.26 4.00 -10.52
CA ARG A 14 -5.36 3.33 -11.82
C ARG A 14 -4.25 2.29 -11.95
N LEU A 15 -4.59 1.06 -12.31
CA LEU A 15 -3.61 0.02 -12.62
C LEU A 15 -2.97 0.35 -13.98
N GLU A 16 -1.68 0.67 -13.97
CA GLU A 16 -0.92 1.06 -15.17
C GLU A 16 -0.20 -0.14 -15.81
N LYS A 17 0.28 -1.08 -14.98
CA LYS A 17 1.06 -2.23 -15.46
C LYS A 17 0.93 -3.44 -14.56
N VAL A 18 0.97 -4.62 -15.17
CA VAL A 18 1.06 -5.92 -14.50
C VAL A 18 2.31 -6.66 -14.98
N GLU A 19 3.15 -7.09 -14.06
CA GLU A 19 4.34 -7.91 -14.32
C GLU A 19 4.34 -9.15 -13.43
N GLY A 20 3.81 -10.26 -13.95
CA GLY A 20 3.60 -11.47 -13.17
C GLY A 20 2.68 -11.20 -11.97
N ARG A 21 3.24 -11.23 -10.75
CA ARG A 21 2.51 -10.93 -9.50
C ARG A 21 2.68 -9.49 -9.02
N LYS A 22 3.49 -8.69 -9.69
CA LYS A 22 3.72 -7.27 -9.37
C LYS A 22 2.74 -6.39 -10.14
N LEU A 23 2.10 -5.47 -9.42
CA LEU A 23 1.13 -4.51 -9.94
C LEU A 23 1.67 -3.11 -9.73
N TYR A 24 1.54 -2.24 -10.72
CA TYR A 24 1.95 -0.84 -10.67
C TYR A 24 0.71 0.04 -10.81
N PHE A 25 0.47 0.90 -9.83
CA PHE A 25 -0.65 1.83 -9.81
C PHE A 25 -0.16 3.27 -9.91
N ALA A 26 -0.81 4.08 -10.74
CA ALA A 26 -0.76 5.53 -10.64
C ALA A 26 -1.84 5.99 -9.65
N LEU A 27 -1.47 6.85 -8.72
CA LEU A 27 -2.36 7.43 -7.72
C LEU A 27 -2.51 8.93 -7.95
N LEU A 28 -3.73 9.44 -7.76
CA LEU A 28 -4.05 10.86 -7.77
C LEU A 28 -4.95 11.18 -6.58
N ALA A 29 -4.61 12.23 -5.84
CA ALA A 29 -5.36 12.72 -4.69
C ALA A 29 -5.87 14.16 -4.92
N HIS A 30 -7.12 14.42 -4.55
CA HIS A 30 -7.82 15.71 -4.71
C HIS A 30 -8.73 15.98 -3.50
N ASP A 31 -8.93 17.24 -3.07
CA ASP A 31 -9.76 17.62 -1.91
C ASP A 31 -11.17 18.14 -2.28
N GLY A 32 -11.54 18.02 -3.55
CA GLY A 32 -12.74 18.65 -4.12
C GLY A 32 -12.47 20.03 -4.71
N ILE A 33 -11.29 20.63 -4.47
CA ILE A 33 -10.87 21.90 -5.08
C ILE A 33 -9.66 21.66 -5.98
N ASP A 34 -8.53 21.25 -5.40
CA ASP A 34 -7.25 21.16 -6.08
C ASP A 34 -6.68 19.75 -6.08
N LYS A 35 -5.85 19.45 -7.10
CA LYS A 35 -5.01 18.26 -7.05
C LYS A 35 -3.97 18.47 -5.95
N ILE A 36 -3.98 17.58 -4.97
CA ILE A 36 -3.13 17.69 -3.79
C ILE A 36 -1.80 16.99 -4.03
N SER A 37 -1.88 15.77 -4.55
CA SER A 37 -0.74 14.86 -4.70
C SER A 37 -0.97 13.88 -5.85
N GLU A 38 0.14 13.39 -6.41
CA GLU A 38 0.18 12.28 -7.35
C GLU A 38 1.38 11.40 -7.02
N GLY A 39 1.32 10.12 -7.39
CA GLY A 39 2.40 9.20 -7.12
C GLY A 39 2.21 7.85 -7.78
N THR A 40 3.18 6.97 -7.57
CA THR A 40 3.12 5.57 -7.99
C THR A 40 3.11 4.66 -6.77
N HIS A 41 2.40 3.54 -6.88
CA HIS A 41 2.31 2.55 -5.83
C HIS A 41 2.47 1.14 -6.41
N GLU A 42 3.36 0.35 -5.84
CA GLU A 42 3.60 -1.03 -6.27
C GLU A 42 2.99 -2.01 -5.27
N ARG A 43 2.30 -3.04 -5.77
CA ARG A 43 1.76 -4.12 -4.95
C ARG A 43 2.19 -5.48 -5.48
N PHE A 44 2.41 -6.42 -4.58
CA PHE A 44 2.61 -7.82 -4.92
C PHE A 44 1.41 -8.66 -4.49
N VAL A 45 0.91 -9.48 -5.41
CA VAL A 45 -0.10 -10.50 -5.10
C VAL A 45 0.59 -11.66 -4.39
N ILE A 46 0.08 -12.00 -3.19
CA ILE A 46 0.63 -13.04 -2.33
C ILE A 46 -0.43 -14.08 -1.97
N ASP A 47 0.03 -15.28 -1.64
CA ASP A 47 -0.76 -16.28 -0.93
C ASP A 47 -0.80 -15.89 0.56
N ALA A 48 -1.99 -15.54 1.06
CA ALA A 48 -2.16 -15.04 2.42
C ALA A 48 -1.82 -16.10 3.49
N ALA A 49 -2.23 -17.36 3.28
CA ALA A 49 -2.00 -18.43 4.26
C ALA A 49 -0.49 -18.72 4.40
N LYS A 50 0.21 -18.87 3.27
CA LYS A 50 1.66 -19.08 3.25
C LYS A 50 2.43 -17.89 3.82
N PHE A 51 1.99 -16.66 3.54
CA PHE A 51 2.62 -15.46 4.10
C PHE A 51 2.46 -15.40 5.61
N ASN A 52 1.24 -15.59 6.13
CA ASN A 52 0.95 -15.53 7.57
C ASN A 52 1.71 -16.59 8.36
N SER A 53 1.79 -17.83 7.84
CA SER A 53 2.60 -18.89 8.46
C SER A 53 4.08 -18.51 8.59
N LYS A 54 4.67 -17.89 7.54
CA LYS A 54 6.06 -17.42 7.59
C LYS A 54 6.26 -16.28 8.59
N VAL A 55 5.30 -15.36 8.71
CA VAL A 55 5.35 -14.26 9.69
C VAL A 55 5.30 -14.82 11.11
N ALA A 56 4.39 -15.75 11.41
CA ALA A 56 4.30 -16.39 12.71
C ALA A 56 5.61 -17.11 13.09
N ALA A 57 6.13 -17.95 12.19
CA ALA A 57 7.41 -18.65 12.43
C ALA A 57 8.60 -17.69 12.61
N LYS A 58 8.57 -16.50 11.97
CA LYS A 58 9.60 -15.47 12.19
C LYS A 58 9.47 -14.83 13.57
N ALA A 59 8.24 -14.52 14.01
CA ALA A 59 7.99 -13.96 15.34
C ALA A 59 8.42 -14.92 16.45
N GLU A 60 8.13 -16.22 16.31
CA GLU A 60 8.55 -17.25 17.26
C GLU A 60 10.08 -17.34 17.40
N ARG A 61 10.83 -17.31 16.28
CA ARG A 61 12.30 -17.29 16.34
C ARG A 61 12.83 -16.04 17.02
N ALA A 62 12.26 -14.87 16.73
CA ALA A 62 12.68 -13.61 17.35
C ALA A 62 12.45 -13.58 18.88
N GLN A 63 11.46 -14.34 19.37
CA GLN A 63 11.19 -14.48 20.81
C GLN A 63 12.15 -15.45 21.51
N HIS A 64 12.63 -16.48 20.81
CA HIS A 64 13.61 -17.43 21.35
C HIS A 64 15.04 -16.87 21.37
N ASP A 65 15.43 -16.05 20.39
CA ASP A 65 16.78 -15.44 20.33
C ASP A 65 16.98 -14.30 21.35
N GLY A 66 15.93 -13.91 22.08
CA GLY A 66 15.95 -12.86 23.11
C GLY A 66 15.84 -13.37 24.56
N SER A 67 15.86 -14.69 24.79
CA SER A 67 15.78 -15.33 26.11
C SER A 67 17.12 -15.95 26.51
#